data_AF-A0AAU2I3G0-F1
#
_entry.id   AF-A0AAU2I3G0-F1
#
_cell.length_a   1.000
_cell.length_b   1.000
_cell.length_c   1.000
_cell.angle_alpha   90.00
_cell.angle_beta   90.00
_cell.angle_gamma   90.00
#
_symmetry.space_group_name_H-M   'P 1'
#
loop_
_entity.id
_entity.type
_entity.pdbx_description
1 polymer ?
#
loop_
_entity_poly.entity_id
_entity_poly.type
_entity_poly.pdbx_seq_one_letter_code
_entity_poly.pdbx_strand_id
1 'polypeptide(L)'
;MIHDLNELGRTGRVLNEALALLESERKRLEQQHGGPSPSGDGTAGSPMQTLYGTVLLAASTRKHLKWVALAAGYTSLGLGERADHAMEMACLKPVDIPSAANRMARPLGEATVRALEMLRDLNDFFGWDIKLAIDAALAAPHATFPPPRD
;
A
#
# COMPACT_ATOMS: atom_id res chain seq x y z
N MET A 1 -17.15 -19.84 1.42
CA MET A 1 -18.18 -18.81 1.13
C MET A 1 -18.01 -18.41 -0.35
N ILE A 2 -19.04 -18.22 -1.17
CA ILE A 2 -18.78 -17.76 -2.56
C ILE A 2 -18.45 -16.26 -2.48
N HIS A 3 -17.19 -15.90 -2.67
CA HIS A 3 -16.75 -14.50 -2.67
C HIS A 3 -17.33 -13.77 -3.89
N ASP A 4 -17.79 -12.52 -3.69
CA ASP A 4 -18.31 -11.70 -4.79
C ASP A 4 -17.19 -11.37 -5.79
N LEU A 5 -17.20 -12.07 -6.94
CA LEU A 5 -16.25 -11.83 -8.03
C LEU A 5 -16.28 -10.37 -8.51
N ASN A 6 -17.41 -9.66 -8.38
CA ASN A 6 -17.48 -8.25 -8.74
C ASN A 6 -16.70 -7.38 -7.76
N GLU A 7 -16.81 -7.64 -6.47
CA GLU A 7 -16.03 -6.97 -5.43
C GLU A 7 -14.53 -7.24 -5.59
N LEU A 8 -14.14 -8.50 -5.78
CA LEU A 8 -12.75 -8.87 -6.05
C LEU A 8 -12.21 -8.18 -7.31
N GLY A 9 -13.01 -8.11 -8.37
CA GLY A 9 -12.67 -7.40 -9.60
C GLY A 9 -12.50 -5.89 -9.40
N ARG A 10 -13.37 -5.24 -8.61
CA ARG A 10 -13.24 -3.82 -8.27
C ARG A 10 -11.97 -3.56 -7.45
N THR A 11 -11.77 -4.32 -6.37
CA THR A 11 -10.61 -4.20 -5.49
C THR A 11 -9.30 -4.43 -6.24
N GLY A 12 -9.25 -5.46 -7.09
CA GLY A 12 -8.08 -5.75 -7.90
C GLY A 12 -7.70 -4.62 -8.85
N ARG A 13 -8.68 -3.93 -9.47
CA ARG A 13 -8.43 -2.76 -10.31
C ARG A 13 -7.85 -1.60 -9.51
N VAL A 14 -8.45 -1.27 -8.37
CA VAL A 14 -7.98 -0.18 -7.49
C VAL A 14 -6.54 -0.44 -7.02
N LEU A 15 -6.25 -1.66 -6.55
CA LEU A 15 -4.90 -2.06 -6.14
C LEU A 15 -3.89 -1.97 -7.28
N ASN A 16 -4.28 -2.38 -8.49
CA ASN A 16 -3.41 -2.31 -9.66
C ASN A 16 -3.11 -0.86 -10.09
N GLU A 17 -4.11 0.02 -10.08
CA GLU A 17 -3.94 1.45 -10.38
C GLU A 17 -3.06 2.15 -9.33
N ALA A 18 -3.32 1.90 -8.03
CA ALA A 18 -2.47 2.41 -6.95
C ALA A 18 -1.03 1.90 -7.07
N LEU A 19 -0.82 0.62 -7.40
CA LEU A 19 0.50 0.06 -7.61
C LEU A 19 1.25 0.74 -8.77
N ALA A 20 0.56 1.02 -9.88
CA ALA A 20 1.17 1.70 -11.03
C ALA A 20 1.64 3.12 -10.67
N LEU A 21 0.86 3.87 -9.89
CA LEU A 21 1.24 5.18 -9.37
C LEU A 21 2.47 5.10 -8.47
N LEU A 22 2.51 4.14 -7.54
CA LEU A 22 3.63 3.95 -6.62
C LEU A 22 4.92 3.53 -7.34
N GLU A 23 4.83 2.68 -8.36
CA GLU A 23 5.98 2.30 -9.19
C GLU A 23 6.51 3.46 -10.03
N SER A 24 5.62 4.31 -10.54
CA SER A 24 6.00 5.53 -11.24
C SER A 24 6.76 6.48 -10.31
N GLU A 25 6.24 6.70 -9.10
CA GLU A 25 6.88 7.55 -8.11
C GLU A 25 8.22 6.99 -7.65
N ARG A 26 8.32 5.67 -7.46
CA ARG A 26 9.59 4.99 -7.13
C ARG A 26 10.64 5.29 -8.19
N LYS A 27 10.31 5.09 -9.46
CA LYS A 27 11.24 5.36 -10.58
C LYS A 27 11.67 6.83 -10.62
N ARG A 28 10.74 7.75 -10.39
CA ARG A 28 11.03 9.19 -10.32
C ARG A 28 12.01 9.51 -9.20
N LEU A 29 11.79 8.97 -8.00
CA LEU A 29 12.67 9.16 -6.84
C LEU A 29 14.05 8.54 -7.06
N GLU A 30 14.12 7.33 -7.64
CA GLU A 30 15.38 6.68 -7.99
C GLU A 30 16.19 7.49 -9.01
N GLN A 31 15.54 8.13 -9.98
CA GLN A 31 16.20 9.01 -10.94
C GLN A 31 16.72 10.30 -10.29
N GLN A 32 15.98 10.85 -9.32
CA GLN A 32 16.32 12.11 -8.67
C GLN A 32 17.42 11.96 -7.61
N HIS A 33 17.43 10.85 -6.89
CA HIS A 33 18.27 10.67 -5.70
C HIS A 33 19.25 9.49 -5.80
N GLY A 34 19.23 8.76 -6.92
CA GLY A 34 19.91 7.49 -7.05
C GLY A 34 19.12 6.33 -6.46
N GLY A 35 19.57 5.11 -6.74
CA GLY A 35 18.98 3.90 -6.16
C GLY A 35 19.22 3.77 -4.65
N PRO A 36 18.66 2.74 -4.01
CA PRO A 36 18.85 2.50 -2.58
C PRO A 36 20.33 2.38 -2.22
N SER A 37 20.82 3.25 -1.33
CA SER A 37 22.20 3.21 -0.81
C SER A 37 22.21 2.69 0.64
N PRO A 38 23.05 1.69 0.97
CA PRO A 38 23.20 1.18 2.34
C PRO A 38 23.71 2.23 3.35
N SER A 39 24.39 3.27 2.88
CA SER A 39 24.90 4.39 3.69
C SER A 39 23.98 5.61 3.71
N GLY A 40 22.76 5.49 3.17
CA GLY A 40 21.83 6.59 3.06
C GLY A 40 21.33 7.12 4.41
N ASP A 41 20.99 8.40 4.44
CA ASP A 41 20.42 9.07 5.61
C ASP A 41 19.14 8.37 6.08
N GLY A 42 19.19 7.78 7.27
CA GLY A 42 18.07 7.08 7.90
C GLY A 42 17.02 8.00 8.53
N THR A 43 17.22 9.32 8.50
CA THR A 43 16.33 10.31 9.10
C THR A 43 14.97 10.32 8.44
N ALA A 44 13.91 10.46 9.24
CA ALA A 44 12.55 10.62 8.77
C ALA A 44 12.44 11.74 7.74
N GLY A 45 11.78 11.48 6.62
CA GLY A 45 11.65 12.46 5.55
C GLY A 45 12.91 12.68 4.72
N SER A 46 13.99 11.95 4.94
CA SER A 46 15.13 11.97 4.02
C SER A 46 14.72 11.43 2.64
N PRO A 47 15.47 11.75 1.56
CA PRO A 47 15.25 11.14 0.26
C PRO A 47 15.26 9.61 0.29
N MET A 48 16.15 9.02 1.11
CA MET A 48 16.23 7.56 1.28
C MET A 48 14.98 7.02 1.98
N GLN A 49 14.57 7.60 3.11
CA GLN A 49 13.35 7.16 3.82
C GLN A 49 12.09 7.35 2.95
N THR A 50 12.07 8.37 2.10
CA THR A 50 10.98 8.61 1.15
C THR A 50 10.93 7.52 0.08
N LEU A 51 12.08 7.21 -0.55
CA LEU A 51 12.17 6.10 -1.51
C LEU A 51 11.80 4.77 -0.86
N TYR A 52 12.30 4.51 0.35
CA TYR A 52 12.00 3.29 1.10
C TYR A 52 10.50 3.19 1.43
N GLY A 53 9.87 4.29 1.84
CA GLY A 53 8.41 4.37 2.01
C GLY A 53 7.66 3.99 0.74
N THR A 54 8.03 4.55 -0.41
CA THR A 54 7.40 4.19 -1.70
C THR A 54 7.59 2.72 -2.05
N VAL A 55 8.77 2.15 -1.79
CA VAL A 55 9.05 0.72 -2.01
C VAL A 55 8.16 -0.17 -1.13
N LEU A 56 8.01 0.18 0.15
CA LEU A 56 7.15 -0.56 1.08
C LEU A 56 5.67 -0.48 0.68
N LEU A 57 5.20 0.72 0.29
CA LEU A 57 3.84 0.90 -0.24
C LEU A 57 3.60 0.00 -1.45
N ALA A 58 4.48 0.06 -2.45
CA ALA A 58 4.36 -0.75 -3.66
C ALA A 58 4.39 -2.26 -3.35
N ALA A 59 5.29 -2.70 -2.47
CA ALA A 59 5.40 -4.09 -2.08
C ALA A 59 4.13 -4.60 -1.36
N SER A 60 3.59 -3.79 -0.44
CA SER A 60 2.36 -4.11 0.29
C SER A 60 1.16 -4.18 -0.66
N THR A 61 0.95 -3.17 -1.50
CA THR A 61 -0.12 -3.14 -2.50
C THR A 61 -0.04 -4.33 -3.46
N ARG A 62 1.17 -4.68 -3.94
CA ARG A 62 1.38 -5.86 -4.81
C ARG A 62 1.02 -7.16 -4.10
N LYS A 63 1.36 -7.29 -2.81
CA LYS A 63 1.02 -8.48 -2.01
C LYS A 63 -0.49 -8.66 -1.93
N HIS A 64 -1.24 -7.60 -1.63
CA HIS A 64 -2.70 -7.66 -1.58
C HIS A 64 -3.31 -7.94 -2.96
N LEU A 65 -2.81 -7.30 -4.02
CA LEU A 65 -3.27 -7.56 -5.39
C LEU A 65 -3.10 -9.03 -5.79
N LYS A 66 -1.96 -9.64 -5.44
CA LYS A 66 -1.71 -11.07 -5.68
C LYS A 66 -2.77 -11.94 -5.00
N TRP A 67 -3.09 -11.67 -3.74
CA TRP A 67 -4.08 -12.46 -3.01
C TRP A 67 -5.51 -12.28 -3.54
N VAL A 68 -5.90 -11.06 -3.91
CA VAL A 68 -7.18 -10.79 -4.58
C VAL A 68 -7.29 -11.56 -5.90
N ALA A 69 -6.22 -11.56 -6.71
CA ALA A 69 -6.19 -12.31 -7.96
C ALA A 69 -6.30 -13.83 -7.73
N LEU A 70 -5.63 -14.36 -6.70
CA LEU A 70 -5.74 -15.77 -6.33
C LEU A 70 -7.14 -16.13 -5.85
N ALA A 71 -7.77 -15.30 -5.00
CA ALA A 71 -9.13 -15.52 -4.52
C ALA A 71 -10.13 -15.55 -5.68
N ALA A 72 -10.02 -14.61 -6.63
CA ALA A 72 -10.88 -14.57 -7.82
C ALA A 72 -10.66 -15.79 -8.73
N GLY A 73 -9.40 -16.19 -8.93
CA GLY A 73 -9.05 -17.36 -9.73
C GLY A 73 -9.57 -18.67 -9.12
N TYR A 74 -9.34 -18.88 -7.82
CA TYR A 74 -9.82 -20.06 -7.11
C TYR A 74 -11.35 -20.12 -7.05
N THR A 75 -12.02 -18.97 -6.86
CA THR A 75 -13.48 -18.89 -6.92
C THR A 75 -14.01 -19.31 -8.29
N SER A 76 -13.42 -18.78 -9.37
CA SER A 76 -13.82 -19.09 -10.74
C SER A 76 -13.62 -20.56 -11.13
N LEU A 77 -12.65 -21.23 -10.50
CA LEU A 77 -12.34 -22.64 -10.72
C LEU A 77 -13.13 -23.60 -9.80
N GLY A 78 -13.97 -23.08 -8.90
CA GLY A 78 -14.70 -23.90 -7.91
C GLY A 78 -13.81 -24.47 -6.79
N LEU A 79 -12.63 -23.90 -6.56
CA LEU A 79 -11.66 -24.35 -5.56
C LEU A 79 -11.91 -23.63 -4.21
N GLY A 80 -13.06 -23.92 -3.59
CA GLY A 80 -13.60 -23.19 -2.43
C GLY A 80 -12.61 -22.96 -1.28
N GLU A 81 -11.98 -24.01 -0.73
CA GLU A 81 -11.04 -23.87 0.40
C GLU A 81 -9.83 -22.98 0.06
N ARG A 82 -9.34 -23.05 -1.18
CA ARG A 82 -8.24 -22.19 -1.63
C ARG A 82 -8.70 -20.76 -1.82
N ALA A 83 -9.93 -20.55 -2.27
CA ALA A 83 -10.53 -19.23 -2.41
C ALA A 83 -10.71 -18.56 -1.04
N ASP A 84 -11.27 -19.30 -0.07
CA ASP A 84 -11.47 -18.82 1.31
C ASP A 84 -10.12 -18.42 1.93
N HIS A 85 -9.09 -19.27 1.83
CA HIS A 85 -7.74 -18.92 2.33
C HIS A 85 -7.15 -17.70 1.63
N ALA A 86 -7.25 -17.61 0.30
CA ALA A 86 -6.74 -16.46 -0.43
C ALA A 86 -7.45 -15.17 -0.05
N MET A 87 -8.75 -15.23 0.24
CA MET A 87 -9.53 -14.09 0.73
C MET A 87 -9.07 -13.65 2.12
N GLU A 88 -8.87 -14.59 3.06
CA GLU A 88 -8.30 -14.28 4.39
C GLU A 88 -6.96 -13.55 4.25
N MET A 89 -6.09 -14.03 3.37
CA MET A 89 -4.79 -13.41 3.11
C MET A 89 -4.90 -12.04 2.43
N ALA A 90 -5.91 -11.82 1.60
CA ALA A 90 -6.17 -10.54 0.94
C ALA A 90 -6.64 -9.46 1.94
N CYS A 91 -7.42 -9.84 2.94
CA CYS A 91 -7.99 -8.95 3.97
C CYS A 91 -7.09 -8.74 5.19
N LEU A 92 -5.91 -9.37 5.25
CA LEU A 92 -4.95 -9.13 6.32
C LEU A 92 -4.65 -7.62 6.45
N LYS A 93 -4.51 -7.16 7.69
CA LYS A 93 -4.24 -5.74 7.97
C LYS A 93 -2.99 -5.26 7.21
N PRO A 94 -3.09 -4.24 6.36
CA PRO A 94 -1.93 -3.72 5.63
C PRO A 94 -1.12 -2.74 6.51
N VAL A 95 -0.53 -3.26 7.59
CA VAL A 95 0.24 -2.46 8.57
C VAL A 95 1.39 -1.67 7.96
N ASP A 96 1.94 -2.16 6.85
CA ASP A 96 3.04 -1.53 6.14
C ASP A 96 2.62 -0.23 5.44
N ILE A 97 1.35 -0.09 5.03
CA ILE A 97 0.90 1.06 4.23
C ILE A 97 0.99 2.38 5.03
N PRO A 98 0.37 2.51 6.21
CA PRO A 98 0.50 3.75 7.00
C PRO A 98 1.93 3.97 7.50
N SER A 99 2.60 2.89 7.93
CA SER A 99 3.99 2.93 8.41
C SER A 99 4.95 3.47 7.36
N ALA A 100 4.77 3.05 6.10
CA ALA A 100 5.56 3.54 4.98
C ALA A 100 5.34 5.02 4.71
N ALA A 101 4.08 5.47 4.65
CA ALA A 101 3.74 6.87 4.44
C ALA A 101 4.29 7.80 5.54
N ASN A 102 4.35 7.32 6.79
CA ASN A 102 4.88 8.07 7.93
C ASN A 102 6.39 8.35 7.84
N ARG A 103 7.14 7.60 7.03
CA ARG A 103 8.59 7.80 6.83
C ARG A 103 8.93 8.89 5.82
N MET A 104 7.98 9.22 4.95
CA MET A 104 8.24 9.99 3.74
C MET A 104 8.34 11.49 4.01
N ALA A 105 9.10 12.19 3.17
CA ALA A 105 9.17 13.65 3.19
C ALA A 105 7.78 14.26 2.98
N ARG A 106 7.58 15.48 3.48
CA ARG A 106 6.38 16.28 3.22
C ARG A 106 6.76 17.52 2.40
N PRO A 107 5.92 17.96 1.44
CA PRO A 107 4.68 17.32 0.99
C PRO A 107 4.95 15.97 0.29
N LEU A 108 3.97 15.07 0.33
CA LEU A 108 4.02 13.81 -0.43
C LEU A 108 3.94 14.10 -1.93
N GLY A 109 4.54 13.22 -2.75
CA GLY A 109 4.37 13.28 -4.20
C GLY A 109 2.91 13.03 -4.60
N GLU A 110 2.44 13.70 -5.65
CA GLU A 110 1.04 13.60 -6.12
C GLU A 110 0.62 12.15 -6.39
N ALA A 111 1.50 11.36 -7.01
CA ALA A 111 1.25 9.95 -7.28
C ALA A 111 1.09 9.13 -5.98
N THR A 112 1.88 9.43 -4.95
CA THR A 112 1.72 8.81 -3.62
C THR A 112 0.39 9.20 -2.99
N VAL A 113 0.01 10.47 -3.03
CA VAL A 113 -1.26 10.95 -2.47
C VAL A 113 -2.44 10.23 -3.13
N ARG A 114 -2.51 10.24 -4.46
CA ARG A 114 -3.59 9.54 -5.20
C ARG A 114 -3.63 8.04 -4.89
N ALA A 115 -2.46 7.39 -4.80
CA ALA A 115 -2.42 5.98 -4.45
C ALA A 115 -2.95 5.71 -3.04
N LEU A 116 -2.61 6.57 -2.06
CA LEU A 116 -3.12 6.47 -0.69
C LEU A 116 -4.63 6.72 -0.64
N GLU A 117 -5.16 7.68 -1.38
CA GLU A 117 -6.61 7.93 -1.48
C GLU A 117 -7.34 6.72 -2.07
N MET A 118 -6.80 6.10 -3.13
CA MET A 118 -7.36 4.86 -3.68
C MET A 118 -7.37 3.71 -2.65
N LEU A 119 -6.29 3.57 -1.87
CA LEU A 119 -6.19 2.54 -0.82
C LEU A 119 -7.11 2.82 0.36
N ARG A 120 -7.34 4.09 0.68
CA ARG A 120 -8.30 4.55 1.70
C ARG A 120 -9.72 4.12 1.37
N ASP A 121 -10.09 4.17 0.09
CA ASP A 121 -11.42 3.77 -0.38
C ASP A 121 -11.67 2.26 -0.33
N LEU A 122 -10.63 1.46 -0.08
CA LEU A 122 -10.73 0.00 0.17
C LEU A 122 -10.94 -0.34 1.66
N ASN A 123 -11.34 0.62 2.48
CA ASN A 123 -11.51 0.44 3.93
C ASN A 123 -12.37 -0.78 4.30
N ASP A 124 -13.53 -0.90 3.66
CA ASP A 124 -14.50 -1.95 3.97
C ASP A 124 -13.98 -3.33 3.54
N PHE A 125 -13.18 -3.40 2.48
CA PHE A 125 -12.53 -4.63 2.02
C PHE A 125 -11.50 -5.15 3.02
N PHE A 126 -10.71 -4.25 3.62
CA PHE A 126 -9.74 -4.64 4.62
C PHE A 126 -10.39 -4.93 5.98
N GLY A 127 -11.52 -4.28 6.31
CA GLY A 127 -12.19 -4.46 7.60
C GLY A 127 -11.43 -3.87 8.78
N TRP A 128 -10.47 -2.97 8.52
CA TRP A 128 -9.67 -2.25 9.52
C TRP A 128 -9.86 -0.75 9.32
N ASP A 129 -9.53 0.05 10.34
CA ASP A 129 -9.46 1.51 10.25
C ASP A 129 -8.26 2.01 9.41
N ILE A 130 -8.02 1.38 8.25
CA ILE A 130 -7.00 1.79 7.28
C ILE A 130 -7.30 3.20 6.79
N LYS A 131 -8.59 3.56 6.64
CA LYS A 131 -8.99 4.92 6.29
C LYS A 131 -8.46 5.94 7.28
N LEU A 132 -8.66 5.70 8.58
CA LEU A 132 -8.17 6.59 9.63
C LEU A 132 -6.64 6.70 9.61
N ALA A 133 -5.95 5.57 9.43
CA ALA A 133 -4.49 5.55 9.40
C ALA A 133 -3.92 6.29 8.18
N ILE A 134 -4.56 6.17 7.01
CA ILE A 134 -4.19 6.90 5.80
C ILE A 134 -4.52 8.39 5.94
N ASP A 135 -5.70 8.73 6.47
CA ASP A 135 -6.11 10.12 6.72
C ASP A 135 -5.12 10.83 7.64
N ALA A 136 -4.69 10.15 8.71
CA ALA A 136 -3.66 10.66 9.61
C ALA A 136 -2.31 10.86 8.89
N ALA A 137 -1.89 9.91 8.05
CA ALA A 137 -0.64 10.01 7.31
C ALA A 137 -0.65 11.14 6.27
N LEU A 138 -1.79 11.36 5.58
CA LEU A 138 -1.99 12.44 4.61
C LEU A 138 -2.05 13.82 5.27
N ALA A 139 -2.67 13.92 6.45
CA ALA A 139 -2.78 15.17 7.20
C ALA A 139 -1.48 15.57 7.92
N ALA A 140 -0.52 14.65 8.09
CA ALA A 140 0.71 14.90 8.84
C ALA A 140 1.59 15.97 8.14
N PRO A 141 1.96 17.07 8.83
CA PRO A 141 2.75 18.15 8.24
C PRO A 141 4.24 17.81 8.06
N HIS A 142 4.73 16.75 8.73
CA HIS A 142 6.09 16.22 8.62
C HIS A 142 6.07 14.69 8.73
N ALA A 143 7.21 14.05 8.43
CA ALA A 143 7.38 12.62 8.65
C ALA A 143 7.25 12.29 10.15
N THR A 144 6.50 11.24 10.49
CA THR A 144 6.15 10.85 11.86
C THR A 144 6.79 9.52 12.30
N PHE A 145 7.76 9.02 11.52
CA PHE A 145 8.52 7.81 11.84
C PHE A 145 9.90 8.13 12.46
N PRO A 146 10.41 7.36 13.44
CA PRO A 146 9.65 6.41 14.23
C PRO A 146 8.59 7.16 15.05
N PRO A 147 7.49 6.49 15.44
CA PRO A 147 6.54 7.11 16.35
C PRO A 147 7.25 7.58 17.63
N PRO A 148 6.79 8.66 18.27
CA PRO A 148 7.32 9.10 19.56
C PRO A 148 7.38 7.92 20.53
N ARG A 149 8.44 7.85 21.33
CA ARG A 149 8.47 6.90 22.45
C ARG A 149 7.57 7.50 23.53
N ASP A 150 6.47 6.82 23.84
CA ASP A 150 5.68 7.05 25.05
C ASP A 150 6.53 6.75 26.31
#